data_AF-A0A0Q5MIG5-F1
#
_entry.id   AF-A0A0Q5MIG5-F1
#
_cell.length_a   1.000
_cell.length_b   1.000
_cell.length_c   1.000
_cell.angle_alpha   90.00
_cell.angle_beta   90.00
_cell.angle_gamma   90.00
#
_symmetry.space_group_name_H-M   'P 1'
#
loop_
_entity.id
_entity.type
_entity.pdbx_description
1 polymer ?
#
loop_
_entity_poly.entity_id
_entity_poly.type
_entity_poly.pdbx_seq_one_letter_code
_entity_poly.pdbx_strand_id
1 'polypeptide(L)' 'MSSRNEAAVTPPYDRSKLFATYQRAAADAAHKQSLVKAAGSKGPKAIQAALETSAKAVKRRDSYAQKLADLGVSVEG' A
#
# COMPACT_ATOMS: atom_id res chain seq x y z
N MET A 1 -25.95 28.95 19.45
CA MET A 1 -26.35 28.21 18.24
C MET A 1 -25.07 27.96 17.45
N SER A 2 -24.41 26.87 17.77
CA SER A 2 -24.35 25.65 16.93
C SER A 2 -23.19 25.72 15.93
N SER A 3 -22.07 25.14 16.37
CA SER A 3 -20.95 24.71 15.56
C SER A 3 -21.43 23.99 14.31
N ARG A 4 -21.03 24.47 13.14
CA ARG A 4 -21.07 23.66 11.92
C ARG A 4 -19.61 23.37 11.55
N ASN A 5 -19.14 22.24 12.05
CA ASN A 5 -17.95 21.58 11.53
C ASN A 5 -18.13 21.44 10.02
N GLU A 6 -17.37 22.23 9.27
CA GLU A 6 -17.12 22.00 7.85
C GLU A 6 -16.20 20.78 7.77
N ALA A 7 -16.78 19.59 8.01
CA ALA A 7 -16.13 18.34 7.67
C ALA A 7 -15.93 18.35 6.16
N ALA A 8 -14.67 18.49 5.74
CA ALA A 8 -14.22 18.43 4.37
C ALA A 8 -14.89 17.23 3.66
N VAL A 9 -15.89 17.52 2.83
CA VAL A 9 -16.51 16.53 1.95
C VAL A 9 -15.51 16.28 0.82
N THR A 10 -14.53 15.43 1.09
CA THR A 10 -13.75 14.78 0.03
C THR A 10 -14.71 13.95 -0.83
N PRO A 11 -14.69 14.09 -2.18
CA PRO A 11 -15.63 13.40 -3.04
C PRO A 11 -15.55 11.87 -2.84
N PRO A 12 -16.70 11.16 -2.75
CA PRO A 12 -16.73 9.71 -2.59
C PRO A 12 -16.06 8.94 -3.74
N TYR A 13 -15.79 9.61 -4.88
CA TYR A 13 -15.14 9.05 -6.06
C TYR A 13 -13.64 8.78 -5.90
N ASP A 14 -12.98 9.34 -4.88
CA ASP A 14 -11.53 9.15 -4.65
C ASP A 14 -11.24 8.00 -3.68
N ARG A 15 -12.03 7.88 -2.58
CA ARG A 15 -11.78 6.87 -1.54
C ARG A 15 -11.84 5.44 -2.05
N SER A 16 -12.88 5.06 -2.81
CA SER A 16 -13.03 3.69 -3.33
C SER A 16 -11.93 3.33 -4.33
N LYS A 17 -11.50 4.29 -5.16
CA LYS A 17 -10.39 4.10 -6.12
C LYS A 17 -9.04 3.97 -5.40
N LEU A 18 -8.81 4.78 -4.38
CA LEU A 18 -7.61 4.72 -3.55
C LEU A 18 -7.55 3.39 -2.77
N PHE A 19 -8.68 2.91 -2.25
CA PHE A 19 -8.77 1.61 -1.59
C PHE A 19 -8.49 0.44 -2.56
N ALA A 20 -9.06 0.47 -3.77
CA ALA A 20 -8.76 -0.52 -4.81
C ALA A 20 -7.27 -0.49 -5.21
N THR A 21 -6.67 0.70 -5.25
CA THR A 21 -5.23 0.88 -5.52
C THR A 21 -4.37 0.34 -4.38
N TYR A 22 -4.77 0.56 -3.13
CA TYR A 22 -4.14 -0.04 -1.96
C TYR A 22 -4.17 -1.57 -2.01
N GLN A 23 -5.34 -2.18 -2.29
CA GLN A 23 -5.46 -3.64 -2.39
C GLN A 23 -4.53 -4.23 -3.47
N ARG A 24 -4.44 -3.61 -4.64
CA ARG A 24 -3.49 -4.02 -5.68
C ARG A 24 -2.03 -3.88 -5.22
N ALA A 25 -1.71 -2.79 -4.52
CA ALA A 25 -0.38 -2.59 -3.97
C ALA A 25 -0.04 -3.62 -2.87
N ALA A 26 -1.01 -4.01 -2.05
CA ALA A 26 -0.85 -5.05 -1.04
C ALA A 26 -0.61 -6.43 -1.70
N ALA A 27 -1.39 -6.79 -2.72
CA ALA A 27 -1.20 -8.03 -3.47
C ALA A 27 0.17 -8.07 -4.17
N ASP A 28 0.61 -6.96 -4.78
CA ASP A 28 1.94 -6.86 -5.39
C ASP A 28 3.08 -6.97 -4.36
N ALA A 29 2.91 -6.37 -3.18
CA ALA A 29 3.88 -6.50 -2.09
C ALA A 29 4.00 -7.96 -1.62
N ALA A 30 2.87 -8.65 -1.39
CA ALA A 30 2.84 -10.06 -1.03
C ALA A 30 3.48 -10.95 -2.11
N HIS A 31 3.19 -10.69 -3.39
CA HIS A 31 3.78 -11.42 -4.50
C HIS A 31 5.29 -11.22 -4.58
N LYS A 32 5.79 -9.99 -4.45
CA LYS A 32 7.24 -9.71 -4.49
C LYS A 32 7.97 -10.27 -3.28
N GLN A 33 7.32 -10.28 -2.11
CA GLN A 33 7.86 -10.96 -0.93
C GLN A 33 7.99 -12.48 -1.15
N SER A 34 7.03 -13.12 -1.84
CA SER A 34 7.16 -14.55 -2.15
C SER A 34 8.26 -14.84 -3.17
N LEU A 35 8.49 -13.91 -4.13
CA LEU A 35 9.60 -14.02 -5.08
C LEU A 35 10.98 -13.94 -4.41
N VAL A 36 11.13 -13.27 -3.27
CA VAL A 36 12.38 -13.29 -2.48
C VAL A 36 12.72 -14.72 -2.05
N LYS A 37 11.71 -15.49 -1.60
CA LYS A 37 11.90 -16.90 -1.23
C LYS A 37 12.31 -17.75 -2.44
N ALA A 38 11.71 -17.50 -3.60
CA ALA A 38 12.04 -18.18 -4.84
C ALA A 38 13.42 -17.80 -5.42
N ALA A 39 13.93 -16.60 -5.11
CA ALA A 39 15.25 -16.14 -5.55
C ALA A 39 16.41 -16.85 -4.82
N GLY A 40 16.14 -17.58 -3.73
CA GLY A 40 17.13 -18.32 -2.96
C GLY A 40 17.99 -19.27 -3.80
N SER A 41 17.43 -19.89 -4.83
CA SER A 41 18.14 -20.80 -5.74
C SER A 41 19.00 -20.11 -6.80
N LYS A 42 18.89 -18.78 -6.94
CA LYS A 42 19.55 -17.98 -7.99
C LYS A 42 20.78 -17.20 -7.50
N GLY A 43 21.12 -17.32 -6.21
CA GLY A 43 22.31 -16.74 -5.60
C GLY A 43 22.14 -15.33 -5.02
N PRO A 44 23.16 -14.81 -4.32
CA PRO A 44 23.04 -13.62 -3.44
C PRO A 44 22.58 -12.34 -4.16
N LYS A 45 23.06 -12.11 -5.39
CA LYS A 45 22.65 -10.93 -6.18
C LYS A 45 21.17 -10.95 -6.55
N ALA A 46 20.62 -12.13 -6.88
CA ALA A 46 19.21 -12.28 -7.20
C ALA A 46 18.33 -12.07 -5.95
N ILE A 47 18.79 -12.55 -4.78
CA ILE A 47 18.14 -12.30 -3.49
C ILE A 47 18.13 -10.80 -3.18
N GLN A 48 19.25 -10.11 -3.33
CA GLN A 48 19.35 -8.66 -3.09
C GLN A 48 18.39 -7.87 -3.99
N ALA A 49 18.37 -8.16 -5.29
CA ALA A 49 17.46 -7.50 -6.23
C ALA A 49 15.98 -7.77 -5.90
N ALA A 50 15.64 -9.00 -5.50
CA ALA A 50 14.29 -9.35 -5.05
C ALA A 50 13.91 -8.61 -3.76
N LEU A 51 14.83 -8.48 -2.81
CA LEU A 51 14.63 -7.73 -1.56
C LEU A 51 14.37 -6.25 -1.83
N GLU A 52 15.17 -5.60 -2.68
CA GLU A 52 14.97 -4.19 -3.04
C GLU A 52 13.62 -3.97 -3.74
N THR A 53 13.25 -4.89 -4.64
CA THR A 53 11.97 -4.83 -5.36
C THR A 53 10.79 -5.02 -4.41
N SER A 54 10.92 -5.94 -3.46
CA SER A 54 9.93 -6.17 -2.41
C SER A 54 9.80 -4.97 -1.48
N ALA A 55 10.92 -4.39 -1.02
CA ALA A 55 10.91 -3.20 -0.16
C ALA A 55 10.26 -1.99 -0.82
N LYS A 56 10.48 -1.77 -2.13
CA LYS A 56 9.81 -0.72 -2.89
C LYS A 56 8.30 -0.93 -2.98
N ALA A 57 7.85 -2.18 -3.13
CA ALA A 57 6.42 -2.51 -3.18
C ALA A 57 5.74 -2.28 -1.82
N VAL A 58 6.39 -2.67 -0.72
CA VAL A 58 5.92 -2.41 0.65
C VAL A 58 5.79 -0.91 0.90
N LYS A 59 6.82 -0.10 0.59
CA LYS A 59 6.76 1.37 0.72
C LYS A 59 5.59 1.98 -0.07
N ARG A 60 5.28 1.45 -1.25
CA ARG A 60 4.15 1.92 -2.05
C ARG A 60 2.80 1.57 -1.41
N ARG A 61 2.65 0.35 -0.87
CA ARG A 61 1.48 -0.04 -0.07
C ARG A 61 1.31 0.91 1.12
N ASP A 62 2.37 1.17 1.87
CA ASP A 62 2.33 1.99 3.08
C ASP A 62 2.01 3.45 2.75
N SER A 63 2.50 3.98 1.63
CA SER A 63 2.11 5.31 1.14
C SER A 63 0.62 5.41 0.83
N TYR A 64 0.00 4.37 0.26
CA TYR A 64 -1.45 4.35 0.04
C TYR A 64 -2.22 4.15 1.35
N ALA A 65 -1.70 3.37 2.29
CA ALA A 65 -2.27 3.21 3.63
C ALA A 65 -2.32 4.56 4.36
N GLN A 66 -1.24 5.34 4.31
CA GLN A 66 -1.19 6.68 4.90
C GLN A 66 -2.24 7.60 4.26
N LYS A 67 -2.35 7.62 2.93
CA LYS A 67 -3.36 8.41 2.23
C LYS A 67 -4.79 8.01 2.62
N LEU A 68 -5.03 6.72 2.91
CA LEU A 68 -6.33 6.26 3.39
C LEU A 68 -6.57 6.69 4.85
N ALA A 69 -5.55 6.63 5.70
CA ALA A 69 -5.61 7.10 7.08
C ALA A 69 -5.89 8.60 7.17
N ASP A 70 -5.26 9.42 6.32
CA ASP A 70 -5.49 10.86 6.23
C ASP A 70 -6.96 11.18 5.83
N LEU A 71 -7.62 10.25 5.14
CA LEU A 71 -9.04 10.32 4.78
C LEU A 71 -9.96 9.66 5.82
N GLY A 72 -9.45 9.30 6.99
CA GLY A 72 -10.20 8.63 8.06
C GLY A 72 -10.57 7.18 7.76
N VAL A 73 -9.97 6.57 6.73
CA VAL A 73 -10.16 5.15 6.38
C VAL A 73 -9.01 4.35 6.97
N SER A 74 -9.30 3.58 8.02
CA SER A 74 -8.33 2.60 8.52
C SER A 74 -8.30 1.40 7.56
N VAL A 75 -7.11 1.07 7.08
CA VAL A 75 -6.86 -0.18 6.38
C VAL A 75 -6.20 -1.14 7.36
N GLU A 76 -6.98 -2.12 7.84
CA GLU A 76 -6.39 -3.26 8.53
C GLU A 76 -5.59 -4.07 7.49
N GLY A 77 -4.31 -4.30 7.82
CA GLY A 77 -3.35 -5.01 6.99
C GLY A 77 -3.15 -6.44 7.46
#